data_AF-A0A0J9XNR1-F1
#
_entry.id   AF-A0A0J9XNR1-F1
#
_cell.length_a   1.000
_cell.length_b   1.000
_cell.length_c   1.000
_cell.angle_alpha   90.00
_cell.angle_beta   90.00
_cell.angle_gamma   90.00
#
_symmetry.space_group_name_H-M   'P 1'
#
loop_
_entity.id
_entity.type
_entity.pdbx_description
1 polymer ?
#
loop_
_entity_poly.entity_id
_entity_poly.type
_entity_poly.pdbx_seq_one_letter_code
_entity_poly.pdbx_strand_id
1 'polypeptide(L)'
;MHSRCRALHNFDRQRRLELFCNEQQRQAAIHDKKVEKVFWTIENEAGNDPVKVLMNQNISTFHDCMKHISRLKADRMALAYANGSYKSVLEKLSGDGRMMPLGYNCQNKNHANAVNMVAYWRSCAFLLGAVVDQAFAVDVQLVGPSKVDYHSGRFEYIAKIKDLHDWAPNSENLFALTEKVVGEYITKALVIEPLFVSLEFALDLFDSNISKQELLHEIKQETDNGEQGVIIYRMGDFVDITYGPLIPCTSHIDKFAVTKMEHENSEYRFIGVSIPKELKCSSYSWDIICNASVMPPVKQQKLLKASV
;
A
#
# COMPACT_ATOMS: atom_id res chain seq x y z
N MET A 1 -27.30 -14.77 -14.09
CA MET A 1 -25.97 -14.31 -14.56
C MET A 1 -25.13 -13.69 -13.45
N HIS A 2 -25.66 -12.76 -12.64
CA HIS A 2 -24.93 -12.13 -11.52
C HIS A 2 -24.27 -13.10 -10.52
N SER A 3 -24.95 -14.21 -10.15
CA SER A 3 -24.36 -15.22 -9.24
C SER A 3 -23.15 -15.95 -9.81
N ARG A 4 -23.00 -16.02 -11.14
CA ARG A 4 -21.88 -16.71 -11.81
C ARG A 4 -20.65 -15.82 -11.92
N CYS A 5 -20.83 -14.51 -12.16
CA CYS A 5 -19.73 -13.54 -12.19
C CYS A 5 -19.09 -13.35 -10.81
N ARG A 6 -19.91 -13.24 -9.75
CA ARG A 6 -19.41 -13.15 -8.36
C ARG A 6 -18.61 -14.40 -7.95
N ALA A 7 -18.99 -15.58 -8.42
CA ALA A 7 -18.28 -16.82 -8.14
C ALA A 7 -16.91 -16.89 -8.84
N LEU A 8 -16.81 -16.44 -10.10
CA LEU A 8 -15.54 -16.38 -10.84
C LEU A 8 -14.56 -15.38 -10.24
N HIS A 9 -15.02 -14.17 -9.90
CA HIS A 9 -14.19 -13.16 -9.26
C HIS A 9 -13.65 -13.61 -7.90
N ASN A 10 -14.49 -14.26 -7.08
CA ASN A 10 -14.06 -14.86 -5.83
C ASN A 10 -13.05 -15.99 -6.03
N PHE A 11 -13.20 -16.79 -7.11
CA PHE A 11 -12.27 -17.86 -7.45
C PHE A 11 -10.89 -17.31 -7.83
N ASP A 12 -10.82 -16.27 -8.66
CA ASP A 12 -9.54 -15.65 -9.06
C ASP A 12 -8.81 -15.04 -7.87
N ARG A 13 -9.56 -14.44 -6.94
CA ARG A 13 -9.03 -13.90 -5.70
C ARG A 13 -8.49 -14.99 -4.77
N GLN A 14 -9.24 -16.08 -4.60
CA GLN A 14 -8.82 -17.25 -3.82
C GLN A 14 -7.55 -17.87 -4.45
N ARG A 15 -7.52 -18.04 -5.77
CA ARG A 15 -6.35 -18.52 -6.52
C ARG A 15 -5.13 -17.65 -6.25
N ARG A 16 -5.27 -16.31 -6.34
CA ARG A 16 -4.17 -15.37 -6.08
C ARG A 16 -3.62 -15.52 -4.65
N LEU A 17 -4.51 -15.64 -3.66
CA LEU A 17 -4.12 -15.85 -2.27
C LEU A 17 -3.40 -17.18 -2.05
N GLU A 18 -3.89 -18.26 -2.66
CA GLU A 18 -3.27 -19.60 -2.57
C GLU A 18 -1.88 -19.60 -3.21
N LEU A 19 -1.73 -19.02 -4.40
CA LEU A 19 -0.43 -18.91 -5.08
C LEU A 19 0.56 -18.07 -4.27
N PHE A 20 0.12 -16.94 -3.69
CA PHE A 20 0.95 -16.15 -2.78
C PHE A 20 1.43 -16.98 -1.58
N CYS A 21 0.51 -17.67 -0.91
CA CYS A 21 0.85 -18.48 0.27
C CYS A 21 1.81 -19.61 -0.08
N ASN A 22 1.60 -20.29 -1.20
CA ASN A 22 2.47 -21.38 -1.67
C ASN A 22 3.88 -20.87 -1.99
N GLU A 23 3.99 -19.72 -2.67
CA GLU A 23 5.29 -19.12 -2.98
C GLU A 23 6.01 -18.64 -1.73
N GLN A 24 5.30 -18.01 -0.79
CA GLN A 24 5.84 -17.61 0.51
C GLN A 24 6.37 -18.83 1.29
N GLN A 25 5.63 -19.94 1.32
CA GLN A 25 6.07 -21.19 1.96
C GLN A 25 7.26 -21.81 1.23
N ARG A 26 7.29 -21.80 -0.10
CA ARG A 26 8.41 -22.30 -0.91
C ARG A 26 9.69 -21.53 -0.59
N GLN A 27 9.62 -20.20 -0.55
CA GLN A 27 10.75 -19.34 -0.20
C GLN A 27 11.21 -19.59 1.25
N ALA A 28 10.30 -19.68 2.21
CA ALA A 28 10.63 -20.00 3.60
C ALA A 28 11.35 -21.35 3.73
N ALA A 29 10.85 -22.40 3.07
CA ALA A 29 11.45 -23.73 3.09
C ALA A 29 12.85 -23.80 2.46
N ILE A 30 13.19 -22.87 1.56
CA ILE A 30 14.55 -22.76 1.01
C ILE A 30 15.49 -22.18 2.07
N HIS A 31 15.08 -21.13 2.77
CA HIS A 31 15.91 -20.44 3.76
C HIS A 31 16.02 -21.18 5.09
N ASP A 32 15.05 -22.01 5.46
CA ASP A 32 15.09 -22.83 6.68
C ASP A 32 16.18 -23.92 6.63
N LYS A 33 16.64 -24.32 5.44
CA LYS A 33 17.70 -25.34 5.28
C LYS A 33 19.07 -24.85 5.71
N LYS A 34 19.36 -23.56 5.56
CA LYS A 34 20.63 -22.94 5.92
C LYS A 34 20.42 -21.47 6.25
N VAL A 35 20.53 -21.14 7.53
CA VAL A 35 20.38 -19.76 8.02
C VAL A 35 21.71 -19.02 7.84
N GLU A 36 21.75 -18.11 6.89
CA GLU A 36 22.86 -17.17 6.69
C GLU A 36 22.65 -15.90 7.54
N LYS A 37 23.75 -15.27 7.96
CA LYS A 37 23.74 -14.11 8.84
C LYS A 37 24.17 -12.86 8.10
N VAL A 38 23.49 -11.75 8.37
CA VAL A 38 23.78 -10.44 7.79
C VAL A 38 23.89 -9.38 8.87
N PHE A 39 24.77 -8.41 8.67
CA PHE A 39 24.97 -7.26 9.54
C PHE A 39 24.21 -6.05 9.01
N TRP A 40 23.40 -5.45 9.88
CA TRP A 40 22.67 -4.23 9.59
C TRP A 40 23.07 -3.12 10.54
N THR A 41 23.34 -1.94 9.96
CA THR A 41 23.62 -0.72 10.73
C THR A 41 22.38 0.17 10.73
N ILE A 42 21.88 0.51 11.91
CA ILE A 42 20.70 1.35 12.09
C ILE A 42 21.15 2.77 12.41
N GLU A 43 20.91 3.68 11.47
CA GLU A 43 21.18 5.11 11.58
C GLU A 43 20.03 5.80 12.34
N ASN A 44 20.35 6.73 13.25
CA ASN A 44 19.35 7.54 13.95
C ASN A 44 19.41 8.99 13.45
N GLU A 45 18.26 9.59 13.17
CA GLU A 45 18.18 11.02 12.81
C GLU A 45 18.69 11.95 13.92
N ALA A 46 18.66 11.51 15.18
CA ALA A 46 18.98 12.32 16.36
C ALA A 46 20.48 12.39 16.72
N GLY A 47 21.38 11.92 15.86
CA GLY A 47 22.83 12.00 16.09
C GLY A 47 23.39 11.05 17.15
N ASN A 48 22.61 10.07 17.60
CA ASN A 48 23.13 8.97 18.42
C ASN A 48 24.00 8.02 17.58
N ASP A 49 24.92 7.32 18.25
CA ASP A 49 25.77 6.33 17.61
C ASP A 49 24.94 5.27 16.86
N PRO A 50 25.40 4.88 15.66
CA PRO A 50 24.70 3.88 14.87
C PRO A 50 24.74 2.52 15.58
N VAL A 51 23.60 1.82 15.59
CA VAL A 51 23.47 0.52 16.24
C VAL A 51 23.68 -0.57 15.21
N LYS A 52 24.63 -1.48 15.45
CA LYS A 52 24.81 -2.67 14.61
C LYS A 52 24.03 -3.85 15.17
N VAL A 53 23.29 -4.53 14.30
CA VAL A 53 22.50 -5.72 14.64
C VAL A 53 22.87 -6.87 13.71
N LEU A 54 22.86 -8.09 14.26
CA LEU A 54 23.10 -9.33 13.51
C LEU A 54 21.74 -10.00 13.23
N MET A 55 21.45 -10.24 11.96
CA MET A 55 20.17 -10.73 11.48
C MET A 55 20.26 -11.99 10.64
N ASN A 56 19.11 -12.62 10.40
CA ASN A 56 19.01 -13.77 9.50
C ASN A 56 18.65 -13.29 8.10
N GLN A 57 19.49 -13.61 7.13
CA GLN A 57 19.27 -13.28 5.72
C GLN A 57 18.00 -13.96 5.21
N ASN A 58 17.21 -13.24 4.41
CA ASN A 58 15.94 -13.64 3.81
C ASN A 58 14.84 -14.08 4.81
N ILE A 59 15.07 -13.94 6.12
CA ILE A 59 14.13 -14.31 7.19
C ILE A 59 13.74 -13.08 8.01
N SER A 60 14.74 -12.34 8.50
CA SER A 60 14.54 -11.10 9.27
C SER A 60 14.03 -9.97 8.38
N THR A 61 13.33 -9.02 9.00
CA THR A 61 12.80 -7.80 8.36
C THR A 61 13.38 -6.52 8.95
N PHE A 62 13.14 -5.37 8.32
CA PHE A 62 13.48 -4.07 8.91
C PHE A 62 12.73 -3.81 10.24
N HIS A 63 11.52 -4.33 10.38
CA HIS A 63 10.79 -4.33 11.67
C HIS A 63 11.59 -5.03 12.76
N ASP A 64 12.14 -6.21 12.46
CA ASP A 64 12.92 -6.99 13.42
C ASP A 64 14.20 -6.26 13.81
N CYS A 65 14.86 -5.55 12.87
CA CYS A 65 16.01 -4.70 13.17
C CYS A 65 15.66 -3.68 14.25
N MET A 66 14.51 -3.03 14.13
CA MET A 66 14.06 -2.06 15.11
C MET A 66 13.64 -2.67 16.45
N LYS A 67 13.20 -3.93 16.50
CA LYS A 67 12.88 -4.62 17.77
C LYS A 67 14.10 -4.74 18.69
N HIS A 68 15.30 -4.85 18.14
CA HIS A 68 16.54 -4.85 18.94
C HIS A 68 16.80 -3.52 19.66
N ILE A 69 16.26 -2.41 19.14
CA ILE A 69 16.36 -1.09 19.75
C ILE A 69 15.17 -0.82 20.67
N SER A 70 13.95 -0.94 20.12
CA SER A 70 12.72 -0.67 20.86
C SER A 70 11.51 -1.20 20.10
N ARG A 71 10.70 -2.01 20.78
CA ARG A 71 9.42 -2.49 20.25
C ARG A 71 8.48 -1.34 19.87
N LEU A 72 8.40 -0.30 20.70
CA LEU A 72 7.56 0.87 20.42
C LEU A 72 7.99 1.60 19.14
N LYS A 73 9.31 1.73 18.90
CA LYS A 73 9.82 2.35 17.69
C LYS A 73 9.61 1.46 16.47
N ALA A 74 9.75 0.15 16.61
CA ALA A 74 9.48 -0.82 15.55
C ALA A 74 8.01 -0.75 15.10
N ASP A 75 7.07 -0.72 16.05
CA ASP A 75 5.64 -0.71 15.75
C ASP A 75 5.16 0.63 15.16
N ARG A 76 5.87 1.74 15.41
CA ARG A 76 5.55 3.06 14.82
C ARG A 76 6.30 3.35 13.51
N MET A 77 7.17 2.45 13.08
CA MET A 77 7.95 2.63 11.86
C MET A 77 7.02 2.51 10.66
N ALA A 78 7.00 3.53 9.81
CA ALA A 78 6.17 3.55 8.61
C ALA A 78 6.91 3.06 7.37
N LEU A 79 8.22 3.33 7.30
CA LEU A 79 9.06 3.05 6.14
C LEU A 79 10.53 2.85 6.55
N ALA A 80 11.29 2.08 5.78
CA ALA A 80 12.74 1.98 5.91
C ALA A 80 13.43 2.70 4.75
N TYR A 81 14.45 3.51 5.02
CA TYR A 81 15.40 3.94 4.00
C TYR A 81 16.64 3.06 4.09
N ALA A 82 16.81 2.14 3.15
CA ALA A 82 17.83 1.11 3.17
C ALA A 82 18.68 1.15 1.89
N ASN A 83 20.01 1.19 2.07
CA ASN A 83 20.99 1.18 0.98
C ASN A 83 20.66 2.14 -0.18
N GLY A 84 20.15 3.34 0.13
CA GLY A 84 19.82 4.36 -0.88
C GLY A 84 18.39 4.32 -1.41
N SER A 85 17.57 3.34 -1.01
CA SER A 85 16.20 3.13 -1.51
C SER A 85 15.16 3.04 -0.39
N TYR A 86 13.91 3.35 -0.70
CA TYR A 86 12.79 3.21 0.24
C TYR A 86 12.18 1.80 0.18
N LYS A 87 12.00 1.18 1.35
CA LYS A 87 11.57 -0.21 1.50
C LYS A 87 10.46 -0.31 2.54
N SER A 88 9.50 -1.19 2.30
CA SER A 88 8.44 -1.52 3.25
C SER A 88 9.07 -2.19 4.47
N VAL A 89 8.51 -1.90 5.64
CA VAL A 89 9.10 -2.30 6.93
C VAL A 89 9.18 -3.82 7.11
N LEU A 90 8.29 -4.57 6.44
CA LEU A 90 8.22 -6.02 6.49
C LEU A 90 8.95 -6.73 5.33
N GLU A 91 9.66 -5.98 4.48
CA GLU A 91 10.54 -6.59 3.46
C GLU A 91 11.68 -7.37 4.12
N LYS A 92 12.04 -8.50 3.50
CA LYS A 92 13.11 -9.39 3.96
C LYS A 92 14.48 -8.82 3.62
N LEU A 93 15.45 -9.06 4.49
CA LEU A 93 16.82 -8.56 4.35
C LEU A 93 17.64 -9.49 3.43
N SER A 94 18.07 -9.01 2.28
CA SER A 94 18.81 -9.82 1.30
C SER A 94 20.32 -9.90 1.55
N GLY A 95 20.92 -8.93 2.24
CA GLY A 95 22.36 -8.83 2.44
C GLY A 95 22.72 -7.87 3.54
N ASP A 96 24.01 -7.57 3.69
CA ASP A 96 24.49 -6.54 4.62
C ASP A 96 24.04 -5.15 4.19
N GLY A 97 23.84 -4.27 5.16
CA GLY A 97 23.35 -2.94 4.81
C GLY A 97 23.27 -1.95 5.95
N ARG A 98 22.74 -0.80 5.59
CA ARG A 98 22.42 0.30 6.48
C ARG A 98 20.98 0.72 6.26
N MET A 99 20.28 0.97 7.36
CA MET A 99 18.91 1.46 7.33
C MET A 99 18.75 2.69 8.21
N MET A 100 17.84 3.57 7.81
CA MET A 100 17.30 4.61 8.67
C MET A 100 15.78 4.36 8.84
N PRO A 101 15.29 4.21 10.08
CA PRO A 101 13.88 4.03 10.34
C PRO A 101 13.14 5.35 10.19
N LEU A 102 12.07 5.36 9.40
CA LEU A 102 11.27 6.56 9.13
C LEU A 102 9.87 6.42 9.75
N GLY A 103 9.43 7.49 10.40
CA GLY A 103 8.09 7.62 10.97
C GLY A 103 7.35 8.83 10.39
N TYR A 104 6.10 9.02 10.79
CA TYR A 104 5.24 10.09 10.25
C TYR A 104 5.70 11.52 10.58
N ASN A 105 6.54 11.69 11.61
CA ASN A 105 7.05 12.98 12.07
C ASN A 105 8.50 13.26 11.65
N CYS A 106 8.97 12.68 10.54
CA CYS A 106 10.32 12.95 10.00
C CYS A 106 10.53 14.45 9.74
N GLN A 107 11.64 15.00 10.22
CA GLN A 107 11.97 16.42 10.02
C GLN A 107 12.57 16.68 8.63
N ASN A 108 13.25 15.68 8.05
CA ASN A 108 13.78 15.78 6.71
C ASN A 108 12.64 15.76 5.69
N LYS A 109 12.50 16.83 4.90
CA LYS A 109 11.43 16.99 3.90
C LYS A 109 11.36 15.84 2.89
N ASN A 110 12.51 15.31 2.45
CA ASN A 110 12.53 14.23 1.46
C ASN A 110 11.99 12.92 2.07
N HIS A 111 12.39 12.61 3.30
CA HIS A 111 11.89 11.42 4.01
C HIS A 111 10.43 11.58 4.44
N ALA A 112 10.01 12.78 4.83
CA ALA A 112 8.61 13.08 5.12
C ALA A 112 7.73 12.87 3.87
N ASN A 113 8.16 13.33 2.69
CA ASN A 113 7.45 13.07 1.44
C ASN A 113 7.41 11.58 1.10
N ALA A 114 8.48 10.83 1.34
CA ALA A 114 8.49 9.38 1.14
C ALA A 114 7.52 8.65 2.10
N VAL A 115 7.50 9.00 3.38
CA VAL A 115 6.56 8.40 4.34
C VAL A 115 5.12 8.76 3.99
N ASN A 116 4.84 10.04 3.75
CA ASN A 116 3.48 10.53 3.54
C ASN A 116 2.95 10.14 2.15
N MET A 117 3.61 10.59 1.09
CA MET A 117 3.11 10.42 -0.28
C MET A 117 3.38 9.02 -0.82
N VAL A 118 4.58 8.47 -0.59
CA VAL A 118 4.99 7.21 -1.21
C VAL A 118 4.43 6.00 -0.44
N ALA A 119 4.53 5.99 0.89
CA ALA A 119 4.10 4.84 1.69
C ALA A 119 2.64 4.95 2.16
N TYR A 120 2.28 6.01 2.88
CA TYR A 120 0.98 6.12 3.55
C TYR A 120 -0.18 6.23 2.56
N TRP A 121 -0.15 7.19 1.64
CA TRP A 121 -1.26 7.42 0.70
C TRP A 121 -1.40 6.29 -0.31
N ARG A 122 -0.28 5.71 -0.74
CA ARG A 122 -0.29 4.51 -1.57
C ARG A 122 -0.90 3.31 -0.85
N SER A 123 -0.67 3.16 0.45
CA SER A 123 -1.33 2.13 1.26
C SER A 123 -2.83 2.39 1.38
N CYS A 124 -3.24 3.65 1.50
CA CYS A 124 -4.66 4.02 1.49
C CYS A 124 -5.32 3.76 0.13
N ALA A 125 -4.62 4.03 -0.98
CA ALA A 125 -5.09 3.66 -2.32
C ALA A 125 -5.18 2.14 -2.48
N PHE A 126 -4.18 1.39 -2.03
CA PHE A 126 -4.19 -0.08 -2.03
C PHE A 126 -5.40 -0.64 -1.28
N LEU A 127 -5.74 -0.02 -0.14
CA LEU A 127 -6.91 -0.34 0.65
C LEU A 127 -8.23 -0.01 -0.08
N LEU A 128 -8.30 1.10 -0.84
CA LEU A 128 -9.44 1.36 -1.73
C LEU A 128 -9.60 0.24 -2.77
N GLY A 129 -8.50 -0.19 -3.40
CA GLY A 129 -8.51 -1.30 -4.35
C GLY A 129 -9.14 -2.55 -3.75
N ALA A 130 -8.73 -2.92 -2.54
CA ALA A 130 -9.27 -4.09 -1.81
C ALA A 130 -10.78 -3.99 -1.55
N VAL A 131 -11.26 -2.80 -1.17
CA VAL A 131 -12.69 -2.59 -0.87
C VAL A 131 -13.53 -2.58 -2.14
N VAL A 132 -13.04 -1.93 -3.21
CA VAL A 132 -13.70 -1.89 -4.52
C VAL A 132 -13.82 -3.29 -5.11
N ASP A 133 -12.76 -4.11 -5.02
CA ASP A 133 -12.75 -5.54 -5.42
C ASP A 133 -13.89 -6.34 -4.75
N GLN A 134 -14.23 -6.03 -3.50
CA GLN A 134 -15.25 -6.77 -2.75
C GLN A 134 -16.63 -6.13 -2.72
N ALA A 135 -16.76 -4.83 -3.01
CA ALA A 135 -18.00 -4.09 -2.77
C ALA A 135 -19.05 -4.34 -3.85
N PHE A 136 -18.64 -4.63 -5.08
CA PHE A 136 -19.55 -4.78 -6.21
C PHE A 136 -19.92 -6.25 -6.44
N ALA A 137 -21.16 -6.47 -6.88
CA ALA A 137 -21.67 -7.81 -7.22
C ALA A 137 -21.34 -8.23 -8.67
N VAL A 138 -20.81 -7.29 -9.47
CA VAL A 138 -20.42 -7.46 -10.86
C VAL A 138 -18.90 -7.64 -10.95
N ASP A 139 -18.41 -7.99 -12.14
CA ASP A 139 -16.99 -8.21 -12.37
C ASP A 139 -16.20 -6.89 -12.32
N VAL A 140 -15.18 -6.84 -11.46
CA VAL A 140 -14.33 -5.68 -11.22
C VAL A 140 -12.91 -6.00 -11.70
N GLN A 141 -12.42 -5.23 -12.66
CA GLN A 141 -11.02 -5.28 -13.08
C GLN A 141 -10.27 -4.10 -12.49
N LEU A 142 -9.45 -4.37 -11.48
CA LEU A 142 -8.59 -3.35 -10.86
C LEU A 142 -7.49 -2.93 -11.85
N VAL A 143 -7.37 -1.64 -12.13
CA VAL A 143 -6.27 -1.11 -12.96
C VAL A 143 -5.06 -0.85 -12.07
N GLY A 144 -5.26 -0.08 -10.99
CA GLY A 144 -4.20 0.24 -10.04
C GLY A 144 -4.38 1.61 -9.40
N PRO A 145 -3.45 1.99 -8.51
CA PRO A 145 -3.43 3.34 -7.96
C PRO A 145 -3.12 4.36 -9.07
N SER A 146 -3.77 5.52 -8.99
CA SER A 146 -3.52 6.61 -9.93
C SER A 146 -2.09 7.16 -9.76
N LYS A 147 -1.45 7.58 -10.85
CA LYS A 147 -0.13 8.27 -10.83
C LYS A 147 -0.23 9.74 -10.38
N VAL A 148 -1.40 10.16 -9.87
CA VAL A 148 -1.68 11.55 -9.48
C VAL A 148 -0.71 12.02 -8.40
N ASP A 149 -0.37 13.30 -8.49
CA ASP A 149 0.41 13.99 -7.49
C ASP A 149 -0.35 14.03 -6.15
N TYR A 150 0.20 13.34 -5.15
CA TYR A 150 -0.35 13.31 -3.79
C TYR A 150 -0.30 14.70 -3.10
N HIS A 151 0.27 15.74 -3.73
CA HIS A 151 0.08 17.12 -3.27
C HIS A 151 -1.37 17.61 -3.39
N SER A 152 -2.22 16.90 -4.15
CA SER A 152 -3.65 17.22 -4.32
C SER A 152 -4.52 17.03 -3.07
N GLY A 153 -4.00 16.45 -1.98
CA GLY A 153 -4.81 16.23 -0.78
C GLY A 153 -5.60 14.91 -0.77
N ARG A 154 -5.55 14.13 -1.85
CA ARG A 154 -6.34 12.90 -2.06
C ARG A 154 -5.54 11.76 -2.68
N PHE A 155 -5.94 10.53 -2.40
CA PHE A 155 -5.45 9.33 -3.09
C PHE A 155 -6.56 8.72 -3.93
N GLU A 156 -6.18 8.04 -5.00
CA GLU A 156 -7.12 7.51 -5.98
C GLU A 156 -6.76 6.08 -6.37
N TYR A 157 -7.78 5.26 -6.58
CA TYR A 157 -7.63 3.92 -7.14
C TYR A 157 -8.59 3.73 -8.31
N ILE A 158 -8.06 3.19 -9.40
CA ILE A 158 -8.75 3.07 -10.68
C ILE A 158 -9.22 1.61 -10.87
N ALA A 159 -10.48 1.44 -11.24
CA ALA A 159 -11.08 0.16 -11.57
C ALA A 159 -11.99 0.26 -12.80
N LYS A 160 -12.08 -0.83 -13.57
CA LYS A 160 -13.04 -1.00 -14.66
C LYS A 160 -14.12 -1.95 -14.16
N ILE A 161 -15.36 -1.48 -14.08
CA ILE A 161 -16.47 -2.27 -13.54
C ILE A 161 -17.40 -2.63 -14.69
N LYS A 162 -17.53 -3.92 -14.99
CA LYS A 162 -18.38 -4.40 -16.09
C LYS A 162 -19.86 -4.22 -15.76
N ASP A 163 -20.65 -3.94 -16.79
CA ASP A 163 -22.12 -3.78 -16.74
C ASP A 163 -22.61 -2.66 -15.82
N LEU A 164 -21.70 -1.81 -15.34
CA LEU A 164 -22.01 -0.60 -14.60
C LEU A 164 -21.94 0.55 -15.60
N HIS A 165 -23.10 0.96 -16.12
CA HIS A 165 -23.22 2.10 -17.02
C HIS A 165 -23.78 3.30 -16.26
N ASP A 166 -23.06 4.42 -16.32
CA ASP A 166 -23.47 5.73 -15.77
C ASP A 166 -23.87 5.73 -14.29
N TRP A 167 -23.33 4.78 -13.50
CA TRP A 167 -23.58 4.77 -12.06
C TRP A 167 -22.80 5.89 -11.38
N ALA A 168 -23.54 6.77 -10.70
CA ALA A 168 -22.98 7.77 -9.81
C ALA A 168 -23.36 7.42 -8.36
N PRO A 169 -22.39 7.17 -7.46
CA PRO A 169 -22.68 6.89 -6.07
C PRO A 169 -23.28 8.12 -5.40
N ASN A 170 -24.31 7.89 -4.57
CA ASN A 170 -24.77 8.90 -3.64
C ASN A 170 -23.88 8.92 -2.38
N SER A 171 -24.15 9.85 -1.47
CA SER A 171 -23.41 9.96 -0.19
C SER A 171 -23.48 8.69 0.66
N GLU A 172 -24.61 7.98 0.63
CA GLU A 172 -24.78 6.73 1.38
C GLU A 172 -23.91 5.61 0.83
N ASN A 173 -23.77 5.50 -0.50
CA ASN A 173 -22.89 4.51 -1.12
C ASN A 173 -21.42 4.75 -0.77
N LEU A 174 -20.97 6.00 -0.81
CA LEU A 174 -19.60 6.38 -0.43
C LEU A 174 -19.35 6.14 1.07
N PHE A 175 -20.34 6.45 1.91
CA PHE A 175 -20.29 6.15 3.33
C PHE A 175 -20.23 4.65 3.59
N ALA A 176 -21.04 3.83 2.92
CA ALA A 176 -21.01 2.38 3.05
C ALA A 176 -19.65 1.77 2.64
N LEU A 177 -19.00 2.30 1.58
CA LEU A 177 -17.64 1.92 1.23
C LEU A 177 -16.66 2.28 2.35
N THR A 178 -16.80 3.47 2.94
CA THR A 178 -15.99 3.93 4.07
C THR A 178 -16.16 3.04 5.29
N GLU A 179 -17.40 2.72 5.68
CA GLU A 179 -17.68 1.82 6.80
C GLU A 179 -17.09 0.44 6.58
N LYS A 180 -17.18 -0.09 5.36
CA LYS A 180 -16.57 -1.37 5.00
C LYS A 180 -15.04 -1.31 5.16
N VAL A 181 -14.38 -0.24 4.72
CA VAL A 181 -12.93 -0.05 4.91
C VAL A 181 -12.59 -0.10 6.41
N VAL A 182 -13.32 0.68 7.21
CA VAL A 182 -13.05 0.83 8.64
C VAL A 182 -13.29 -0.48 9.39
N GLY A 183 -14.43 -1.14 9.14
CA GLY A 183 -14.84 -2.36 9.84
C GLY A 183 -14.03 -3.60 9.43
N GLU A 184 -13.76 -3.77 8.13
CA GLU A 184 -13.14 -5.00 7.62
C GLU A 184 -11.62 -4.96 7.59
N TYR A 185 -11.00 -3.77 7.56
CA TYR A 185 -9.55 -3.65 7.35
C TYR A 185 -8.85 -2.86 8.45
N ILE A 186 -9.32 -1.65 8.78
CA ILE A 186 -8.62 -0.78 9.75
C ILE A 186 -8.79 -1.32 11.18
N THR A 187 -10.03 -1.61 11.59
CA THR A 187 -10.33 -2.11 12.94
C THR A 187 -9.69 -3.47 13.20
N LYS A 188 -9.55 -4.31 12.16
CA LYS A 188 -8.89 -5.62 12.25
C LYS A 188 -7.36 -5.57 12.25
N ALA A 189 -6.75 -4.39 12.07
CA ALA A 189 -5.30 -4.21 12.09
C ALA A 189 -4.56 -5.19 11.17
N LEU A 190 -4.99 -5.30 9.91
CA LEU A 190 -4.41 -6.22 8.94
C LEU A 190 -2.96 -5.85 8.62
N VAL A 191 -2.09 -6.86 8.61
CA VAL A 191 -0.70 -6.75 8.18
C VAL A 191 -0.66 -6.69 6.66
N ILE A 192 0.24 -5.86 6.12
CA ILE A 192 0.51 -5.74 4.69
C ILE A 192 1.85 -6.42 4.42
N GLU A 193 1.81 -7.65 3.93
CA GLU A 193 2.97 -8.52 3.72
C GLU A 193 3.55 -8.34 2.31
N PRO A 194 4.78 -7.82 2.16
CA PRO A 194 5.48 -7.80 0.89
C PRO A 194 6.13 -9.16 0.59
N LEU A 195 6.07 -9.59 -0.66
CA LEU A 195 6.79 -10.75 -1.16
C LEU A 195 7.46 -10.41 -2.49
N PHE A 196 8.79 -10.56 -2.56
CA PHE A 196 9.51 -10.41 -3.82
C PHE A 196 9.40 -11.71 -4.62
N VAL A 197 8.98 -11.61 -5.88
CA VAL A 197 8.74 -12.74 -6.78
C VAL A 197 9.32 -12.45 -8.16
N SER A 198 9.57 -13.50 -8.94
CA SER A 198 9.99 -13.34 -10.33
C SER A 198 8.91 -12.66 -11.16
N LEU A 199 9.31 -11.94 -12.21
CA LEU A 199 8.36 -11.31 -13.12
C LEU A 199 7.42 -12.34 -13.78
N GLU A 200 7.94 -13.51 -14.14
CA GLU A 200 7.16 -14.61 -14.74
C GLU A 200 6.04 -15.09 -13.80
N PHE A 201 6.36 -15.31 -12.52
CA PHE A 201 5.37 -15.71 -11.52
C PHE A 201 4.29 -14.64 -11.35
N ALA A 202 4.69 -13.37 -11.31
CA ALA A 202 3.73 -12.28 -11.18
C ALA A 202 2.81 -12.15 -12.41
N LEU A 203 3.31 -12.38 -13.62
CA LEU A 203 2.51 -12.36 -14.84
C LEU A 203 1.44 -13.48 -14.83
N ASP A 204 1.79 -14.69 -14.40
CA ASP A 204 0.82 -15.79 -14.22
C ASP A 204 -0.19 -15.50 -13.09
N LEU A 205 0.25 -14.84 -12.01
CA LEU A 205 -0.63 -14.43 -10.92
C LEU A 205 -1.74 -13.46 -11.39
N PHE A 206 -1.43 -12.58 -12.34
CA PHE A 206 -2.33 -11.55 -12.87
C PHE A 206 -2.76 -11.80 -14.33
N ASP A 207 -2.72 -13.03 -14.82
CA ASP A 207 -2.97 -13.36 -16.22
C ASP A 207 -4.35 -12.89 -16.73
N SER A 208 -5.36 -12.90 -15.87
CA SER A 208 -6.71 -12.44 -16.22
C SER A 208 -6.88 -10.93 -16.31
N ASN A 209 -5.87 -10.13 -15.95
CA ASN A 209 -5.95 -8.67 -15.87
C ASN A 209 -4.83 -7.97 -16.64
N ILE A 210 -5.15 -7.55 -17.87
CA ILE A 210 -4.23 -6.88 -18.81
C ILE A 210 -3.62 -5.61 -18.19
N SER A 211 -4.42 -4.78 -17.51
CA SER A 211 -3.92 -3.55 -16.90
C SER A 211 -2.90 -3.82 -15.78
N LYS A 212 -3.04 -4.95 -15.08
CA LYS A 212 -2.04 -5.39 -14.10
C LYS A 212 -0.77 -5.93 -14.76
N GLN A 213 -0.89 -6.64 -15.88
CA GLN A 213 0.29 -7.06 -16.65
C GLN A 213 1.11 -5.88 -17.17
N GLU A 214 0.45 -4.84 -17.70
CA GLU A 214 1.12 -3.60 -18.09
C GLU A 214 1.84 -2.96 -16.89
N LEU A 215 1.15 -2.87 -15.74
CA LEU A 215 1.73 -2.33 -14.50
C LEU A 215 2.96 -3.13 -14.03
N LEU A 216 2.94 -4.47 -14.13
CA LEU A 216 4.09 -5.33 -13.77
C LEU A 216 5.33 -4.97 -14.58
N HIS A 217 5.18 -4.70 -15.87
CA HIS A 217 6.30 -4.28 -16.71
C HIS A 217 6.83 -2.89 -16.36
N GLU A 218 5.97 -1.99 -15.85
CA GLU A 218 6.39 -0.66 -15.37
C GLU A 218 7.16 -0.72 -14.05
N ILE A 219 6.76 -1.60 -13.12
CA ILE A 219 7.30 -1.62 -11.73
C ILE A 219 8.40 -2.65 -11.50
N LYS A 220 8.75 -3.43 -12.52
CA LYS A 220 9.80 -4.45 -12.40
C LYS A 220 11.12 -3.85 -11.93
N GLN A 221 11.78 -4.59 -11.06
CA GLN A 221 13.07 -4.28 -10.50
C GLN A 221 14.06 -5.35 -10.95
N GLU A 222 15.30 -4.94 -11.16
CA GLU A 222 16.39 -5.84 -11.46
C GLU A 222 17.21 -6.02 -10.18
N THR A 223 17.45 -7.28 -9.82
CA THR A 223 18.31 -7.64 -8.69
C THR A 223 19.78 -7.51 -9.09
N ASP A 224 20.69 -7.51 -8.11
CA ASP A 224 22.13 -7.46 -8.36
C ASP A 224 22.63 -8.63 -9.25
N ASN A 225 21.87 -9.72 -9.30
CA ASN A 225 22.16 -10.90 -10.12
C ASN A 225 21.57 -10.82 -11.55
N GLY A 226 20.93 -9.71 -11.91
CA GLY A 226 20.28 -9.50 -13.21
C GLY A 226 18.88 -10.13 -13.34
N GLU A 227 18.37 -10.76 -12.26
CA GLU A 227 17.02 -11.33 -12.28
C GLU A 227 15.96 -10.23 -12.14
N GLN A 228 14.94 -10.27 -12.99
CA GLN A 228 13.81 -9.35 -12.95
C GLN A 228 12.71 -9.88 -12.03
N GLY A 229 12.27 -9.03 -11.10
CA GLY A 229 11.21 -9.35 -10.17
C GLY A 229 10.38 -8.14 -9.75
N VAL A 230 9.33 -8.41 -9.00
CA VAL A 230 8.40 -7.40 -8.47
C VAL A 230 8.05 -7.73 -7.03
N ILE A 231 7.59 -6.74 -6.29
CA ILE A 231 7.00 -6.96 -4.96
C ILE A 231 5.49 -7.04 -5.12
N ILE A 232 4.92 -8.19 -4.76
CA ILE A 232 3.49 -8.37 -4.57
C ILE A 232 3.15 -8.20 -3.10
N TYR A 233 1.98 -7.61 -2.81
CA TYR A 233 1.54 -7.34 -1.44
C TYR A 233 0.29 -8.14 -1.11
N ARG A 234 0.27 -8.73 0.07
CA ARG A 234 -0.92 -9.37 0.65
C ARG A 234 -1.43 -8.56 1.83
N MET A 235 -2.73 -8.30 1.85
CA MET A 235 -3.45 -7.72 2.99
C MET A 235 -4.70 -8.55 3.25
N GLY A 236 -4.63 -9.39 4.28
CA GLY A 236 -5.68 -10.39 4.55
C GLY A 236 -5.78 -11.40 3.38
N ASP A 237 -6.91 -11.34 2.68
CA ASP A 237 -7.25 -12.16 1.51
C ASP A 237 -7.19 -11.36 0.19
N PHE A 238 -6.70 -10.12 0.23
CA PHE A 238 -6.43 -9.31 -0.95
C PHE A 238 -4.94 -9.38 -1.33
N VAL A 239 -4.65 -9.72 -2.59
CA VAL A 239 -3.29 -9.77 -3.15
C VAL A 239 -3.23 -8.89 -4.39
N ASP A 240 -2.34 -7.90 -4.37
CA ASP A 240 -2.21 -6.91 -5.44
C ASP A 240 -0.80 -6.28 -5.50
N ILE A 241 -0.55 -5.48 -6.54
CA ILE A 241 0.71 -4.79 -6.84
C ILE A 241 0.56 -3.26 -6.81
N THR A 242 1.68 -2.56 -6.62
CA THR A 242 1.73 -1.10 -6.58
C THR A 242 3.13 -0.57 -6.93
N TYR A 243 3.26 0.73 -7.18
CA TYR A 243 4.49 1.41 -7.61
C TYR A 243 5.63 1.48 -6.57
N GLY A 244 5.51 0.83 -5.41
CA GLY A 244 6.57 0.78 -4.40
C GLY A 244 6.04 0.54 -2.99
N PRO A 245 6.79 0.95 -1.95
CA PRO A 245 6.59 0.43 -0.61
C PRO A 245 5.28 0.87 0.03
N LEU A 246 4.77 0.05 0.94
CA LEU A 246 3.57 0.28 1.73
C LEU A 246 3.91 0.34 3.23
N ILE A 247 3.00 0.90 4.02
CA ILE A 247 3.07 0.86 5.49
C ILE A 247 2.86 -0.59 5.96
N PRO A 248 3.40 -1.00 7.12
CA PRO A 248 3.37 -2.41 7.52
C PRO A 248 1.99 -2.92 7.93
N CYS A 249 1.09 -2.05 8.37
CA CYS A 249 -0.19 -2.46 8.93
C CYS A 249 -1.26 -1.37 8.78
N THR A 250 -2.51 -1.77 8.58
CA THR A 250 -3.66 -0.85 8.52
C THR A 250 -3.95 -0.14 9.84
N SER A 251 -3.43 -0.63 10.97
CA SER A 251 -3.57 0.01 12.28
C SER A 251 -2.90 1.38 12.40
N HIS A 252 -2.05 1.73 11.44
CA HIS A 252 -1.44 3.04 11.30
C HIS A 252 -2.42 4.10 10.77
N ILE A 253 -3.56 3.68 10.23
CA ILE A 253 -4.62 4.56 9.71
C ILE A 253 -5.58 4.87 10.86
N ASP A 254 -5.89 6.14 11.09
CA ASP A 254 -6.87 6.57 12.10
C ASP A 254 -8.18 7.01 11.48
N LYS A 255 -8.13 8.00 10.57
CA LYS A 255 -9.30 8.45 9.82
C LYS A 255 -9.19 8.05 8.36
N PHE A 256 -10.29 7.62 7.78
CA PHE A 256 -10.39 7.25 6.37
C PHE A 256 -11.79 7.61 5.85
N ALA A 257 -11.87 8.16 4.65
CA ALA A 257 -13.13 8.37 3.95
C ALA A 257 -12.98 8.20 2.44
N VAL A 258 -13.94 7.51 1.83
CA VAL A 258 -14.16 7.56 0.37
C VAL A 258 -15.06 8.75 0.12
N THR A 259 -14.54 9.77 -0.57
CA THR A 259 -15.21 11.08 -0.67
C THR A 259 -15.83 11.33 -2.03
N LYS A 260 -15.30 10.69 -3.08
CA LYS A 260 -15.76 10.94 -4.44
C LYS A 260 -15.48 9.73 -5.33
N MET A 261 -16.30 9.58 -6.37
CA MET A 261 -16.02 8.72 -7.50
C MET A 261 -16.13 9.56 -8.77
N GLU A 262 -15.14 9.45 -9.65
CA GLU A 262 -15.15 10.06 -10.98
C GLU A 262 -15.14 8.95 -12.03
N HIS A 263 -16.01 9.06 -13.05
CA HIS A 263 -16.08 8.11 -14.16
C HIS A 263 -15.63 8.79 -15.45
N GLU A 264 -14.56 8.27 -16.05
CA GLU A 264 -13.99 8.78 -17.30
C GLU A 264 -13.46 7.61 -18.14
N ASN A 265 -13.75 7.59 -19.44
CA ASN A 265 -13.24 6.58 -20.39
C ASN A 265 -13.46 5.11 -19.96
N SER A 266 -14.62 4.80 -19.36
CA SER A 266 -14.95 3.46 -18.81
C SER A 266 -14.13 3.05 -17.58
N GLU A 267 -13.44 4.00 -16.95
CA GLU A 267 -12.69 3.81 -15.71
C GLU A 267 -13.36 4.57 -14.57
N TYR A 268 -13.54 3.87 -13.46
CA TYR A 268 -14.05 4.39 -12.20
C TYR A 268 -12.86 4.73 -11.31
N ARG A 269 -12.69 6.01 -11.01
CA ARG A 269 -11.66 6.56 -10.11
C ARG A 269 -12.29 6.77 -8.73
N PHE A 270 -11.97 5.89 -7.80
CA PHE A 270 -12.39 6.02 -6.41
C PHE A 270 -11.39 6.90 -5.67
N ILE A 271 -11.89 7.96 -5.04
CA ILE A 271 -11.08 8.99 -4.41
C ILE A 271 -11.35 8.98 -2.91
N GLY A 272 -10.28 9.02 -2.11
CA GLY A 272 -10.37 9.08 -0.66
C GLY A 272 -9.38 10.05 -0.02
N VAL A 273 -9.64 10.30 1.26
CA VAL A 273 -8.78 11.05 2.18
C VAL A 273 -8.55 10.24 3.45
N SER A 274 -7.41 10.45 4.09
CA SER A 274 -6.99 9.64 5.22
C SER A 274 -5.95 10.37 6.08
N ILE A 275 -5.92 10.08 7.38
CA ILE A 275 -4.97 10.65 8.34
C ILE A 275 -4.37 9.54 9.20
N PRO A 276 -3.02 9.49 9.32
CA PRO A 276 -2.35 8.48 10.13
C PRO A 276 -2.58 8.73 11.61
N LYS A 277 -2.53 7.65 12.39
CA LYS A 277 -2.81 7.64 13.83
C LYS A 277 -1.90 8.51 14.69
N GLU A 278 -0.68 8.72 14.23
CA GLU A 278 0.30 9.60 14.86
C GLU A 278 -0.08 11.08 14.73
N LEU A 279 -0.92 11.45 13.76
CA LEU A 279 -1.35 12.83 13.51
C LEU A 279 -2.76 13.06 14.05
N LYS A 280 -2.86 13.79 15.16
CA LYS A 280 -4.16 14.14 15.76
C LYS A 280 -4.94 15.07 14.84
N CYS A 281 -6.20 14.72 14.59
CA CYS A 281 -7.12 15.53 13.79
C CYS A 281 -8.45 15.73 14.53
N SER A 282 -8.88 16.98 14.72
CA SER A 282 -10.20 17.28 15.28
C SER A 282 -11.31 16.88 14.29
N SER A 283 -12.56 16.75 14.75
CA SER A 283 -13.70 16.52 13.85
C SER A 283 -13.89 17.67 12.86
N TYR A 284 -13.76 18.91 13.32
CA TYR A 284 -13.83 20.09 12.46
C TYR A 284 -12.77 20.09 11.35
N SER A 285 -11.51 19.79 11.69
CA SER A 285 -10.43 19.69 10.71
C SER A 285 -10.66 18.55 9.71
N TRP A 286 -11.22 17.43 10.17
CA TRP A 286 -11.54 16.29 9.32
C TRP A 286 -12.63 16.63 8.29
N ASP A 287 -13.68 17.33 8.72
CA ASP A 287 -14.75 17.77 7.82
C ASP A 287 -14.22 18.71 6.74
N ILE A 288 -13.29 19.61 7.10
CA ILE A 288 -12.61 20.49 6.12
C ILE A 288 -11.84 19.66 5.08
N ILE A 289 -11.10 18.65 5.52
CA ILE A 289 -10.31 17.78 4.62
C ILE A 289 -11.22 17.00 3.67
N CYS A 290 -12.30 16.42 4.19
CA CYS A 290 -13.28 15.70 3.38
C CYS A 290 -13.98 16.63 2.37
N ASN A 291 -14.31 17.85 2.77
CA ASN A 291 -14.92 18.82 1.86
C ASN A 291 -13.95 19.29 0.77
N ALA A 292 -12.66 19.45 1.11
CA ALA A 292 -11.63 19.90 0.18
C ALA A 292 -11.37 18.90 -0.96
N SER A 293 -11.51 17.60 -0.71
CA SER A 293 -11.29 16.55 -1.73
C SER A 293 -12.39 16.47 -2.79
N VAL A 294 -13.58 16.99 -2.49
CA VAL A 294 -14.74 17.03 -3.40
C VAL A 294 -14.72 18.30 -4.27
N MET A 295 -14.01 19.35 -3.87
CA MET A 295 -13.97 20.61 -4.61
C MET A 295 -13.26 20.49 -5.97
N PRO A 296 -13.81 21.08 -7.05
CA PRO A 296 -13.13 21.10 -8.35
C PRO A 296 -11.83 21.92 -8.29
N PRO A 297 -10.81 21.57 -9.10
CA PRO A 297 -9.45 22.14 -9.02
C PRO A 297 -9.40 23.67 -9.20
N VAL A 298 -10.37 24.24 -9.93
CA VAL A 298 -10.50 25.71 -10.14
C VAL A 298 -10.78 26.47 -8.84
N LYS A 299 -11.48 25.86 -7.87
CA LYS A 299 -11.73 26.48 -6.56
C LYS A 299 -10.55 26.32 -5.59
N GLN A 300 -9.81 25.22 -5.68
CA GLN A 300 -8.63 24.97 -4.85
C GLN A 300 -7.52 26.01 -5.11
N GLN A 301 -7.27 26.39 -6.37
CA GLN A 301 -6.30 27.43 -6.72
C GLN A 301 -6.68 28.83 -6.19
N LYS A 302 -7.97 29.15 -6.11
CA LYS A 302 -8.43 30.43 -5.53
C LYS A 302 -8.22 30.48 -4.02
N LEU A 303 -8.43 29.37 -3.32
CA LEU A 303 -8.19 29.27 -1.87
C LEU A 303 -6.69 29.34 -1.54
N LEU A 304 -5.84 28.62 -2.29
CA LEU A 304 -4.38 28.71 -2.14
C LEU A 304 -3.85 30.14 -2.38
N LYS A 305 -4.42 30.87 -3.33
CA LYS A 305 -4.06 32.29 -3.59
C LYS A 305 -4.61 33.27 -2.56
N ALA A 306 -5.67 32.91 -1.84
CA ALA A 306 -6.25 33.73 -0.78
C ALA A 306 -5.61 33.49 0.61
N SER A 307 -4.71 32.50 0.71
CA SER A 307 -4.01 32.09 1.94
C SER A 307 -2.58 32.64 2.03
N VAL A 308 -2.19 33.52 1.11
CA VAL A 308 -0.88 34.20 1.04
C VAL A 308 -1.07 35.68 1.33
#